data_AF-A0A7S0R3I2-F1
#
_entry.id   AF-A0A7S0R3I2-F1
#
_cell.length_a   1.000
_cell.length_b   1.000
_cell.length_c   1.000
_cell.angle_alpha   90.00
_cell.angle_beta   90.00
_cell.angle_gamma   90.00
#
_symmetry.space_group_name_H-M   'P 1'
#
loop_
_entity.id
_entity.type
_entity.pdbx_description
1 polymer ?
#
loop_
_entity_poly.entity_id
_entity_poly.type
_entity_poly.pdbx_seq_one_letter_code
_entity_poly.pdbx_strand_id
1 'polypeptide(L)'
;MEISQEYIWQYQRFNLTVSSTSTAADPRHLKGTVRFGDNITDEWLVVAMVLQLTKQLPNLVGRVQDSDGEFLLIEAAYAIPKWMKPETAVNRVFLKGGEIHLLPKEGGQLPLKRPPLRAALQFLTTNGARTLASAAVREALDQRLAGLPQGALTRELHYA
;
A
#
# COMPACT_ATOMS: atom_id res chain seq x y z
N MET A 1 -9.98 -5.32 -14.07
CA MET A 1 -9.27 -6.26 -13.16
C MET A 1 -8.88 -7.51 -13.96
N GLU A 2 -8.30 -7.31 -15.15
CA GLU A 2 -7.90 -8.40 -16.07
C GLU A 2 -6.53 -8.96 -15.71
N ILE A 3 -5.65 -8.12 -15.16
CA ILE A 3 -4.28 -8.46 -14.76
C ILE A 3 -4.22 -9.65 -13.78
N SER A 4 -5.21 -9.80 -12.89
CA SER A 4 -5.22 -10.90 -11.91
C SER A 4 -5.74 -12.24 -12.47
N GLN A 5 -6.44 -12.23 -13.62
CA GLN A 5 -7.09 -13.43 -14.16
C GLN A 5 -6.11 -14.30 -14.95
N GLU A 6 -5.18 -13.68 -15.68
CA GLU A 6 -4.16 -14.38 -16.47
C GLU A 6 -2.88 -14.68 -15.68
N TYR A 7 -2.68 -14.00 -14.55
CA TYR A 7 -1.51 -14.20 -13.69
C TYR A 7 -1.61 -15.50 -12.87
N ILE A 8 -0.51 -16.27 -12.86
CA ILE A 8 -0.37 -17.49 -12.06
C ILE A 8 0.19 -17.09 -10.69
N TRP A 9 -0.67 -17.15 -9.68
CA TRP A 9 -0.30 -16.91 -8.29
C TRP A 9 0.38 -18.13 -7.70
N GLN A 10 1.39 -17.94 -6.86
CA GLN A 10 2.12 -19.07 -6.28
C GLN A 10 1.23 -19.93 -5.37
N TYR A 11 0.49 -19.29 -4.46
CA TYR A 11 -0.38 -20.00 -3.51
C TYR A 11 -1.83 -19.53 -3.56
N GLN A 12 -2.05 -18.22 -3.45
CA GLN A 12 -3.39 -17.68 -3.26
C GLN A 12 -3.61 -16.45 -4.13
N ARG A 13 -4.70 -16.46 -4.92
CA ARG A 13 -5.12 -15.30 -5.68
C ARG A 13 -5.53 -14.15 -4.76
N PHE A 14 -5.35 -12.92 -5.25
CA PHE A 14 -5.91 -11.75 -4.61
C PHE A 14 -7.43 -11.87 -4.44
N ASN A 15 -7.88 -11.69 -3.20
CA ASN A 15 -9.28 -11.77 -2.83
C ASN A 15 -9.57 -10.74 -1.73
N LEU A 16 -10.75 -10.13 -1.78
CA LEU A 16 -11.22 -9.17 -0.79
C LEU A 16 -12.55 -9.65 -0.21
N THR A 17 -12.69 -9.52 1.11
CA THR A 17 -13.93 -9.75 1.84
C THR A 17 -14.32 -8.51 2.63
N VAL A 18 -15.61 -8.32 2.87
CA VAL A 18 -16.09 -7.23 3.73
C VAL A 18 -15.72 -7.54 5.18
N SER A 19 -15.18 -6.56 5.90
CA SER A 19 -14.86 -6.72 7.32
C SER A 19 -16.11 -7.10 8.11
N SER A 20 -16.01 -8.15 8.93
CA SER A 20 -17.15 -8.69 9.69
C SER A 20 -17.65 -7.73 10.77
N THR A 21 -16.77 -6.87 11.27
CA THR A 21 -17.03 -5.99 12.41
C THR A 21 -16.65 -4.56 12.04
N SER A 22 -17.44 -3.60 12.51
CA SER A 22 -17.13 -2.18 12.43
C SER A 22 -17.04 -1.61 13.83
N THR A 23 -15.89 -1.05 14.19
CA THR A 23 -15.69 -0.38 15.48
C THR A 23 -15.23 1.06 15.27
N ALA A 24 -15.10 1.82 16.35
CA ALA A 24 -14.49 3.15 16.29
C ALA A 24 -13.03 3.08 15.82
N ALA A 25 -12.29 2.03 16.23
CA ALA A 25 -10.90 1.80 15.90
C ALA A 25 -10.69 1.20 14.50
N ASP A 26 -11.65 0.39 14.04
CA ASP A 26 -11.59 -0.34 12.77
C ASP A 26 -12.89 -0.13 11.97
N PRO A 27 -12.95 0.87 11.08
CA PRO A 27 -14.15 1.15 10.28
C PRO A 27 -14.42 0.01 9.29
N ARG A 28 -15.67 -0.12 8.80
CA ARG A 28 -15.97 -1.08 7.72
C ARG A 28 -15.04 -0.87 6.53
N HIS A 29 -14.41 -1.95 6.09
CA HIS A 29 -13.47 -1.92 4.98
C HIS A 29 -13.49 -3.26 4.22
N LEU A 30 -12.85 -3.29 3.06
CA LEU A 30 -12.52 -4.53 2.39
C LEU A 30 -11.14 -5.00 2.85
N LYS A 31 -11.03 -6.27 3.23
CA LYS A 31 -9.78 -6.88 3.67
C LYS A 31 -9.46 -8.08 2.80
N GLY A 32 -8.18 -8.21 2.46
CA GLY A 32 -7.64 -9.38 1.78
C GLY A 32 -6.37 -9.84 2.45
N THR A 33 -6.00 -11.10 2.19
CA THR A 33 -4.70 -11.64 2.56
C THR A 33 -4.25 -12.54 1.42
N VAL A 34 -3.01 -12.36 1.00
CA VAL A 34 -2.36 -13.16 -0.03
C VAL A 34 -1.17 -13.87 0.61
N ARG A 35 -1.03 -15.16 0.33
CA ARG A 35 0.18 -15.91 0.66
C ARG A 35 1.07 -15.90 -0.57
N PHE A 36 2.21 -15.26 -0.47
CA PHE A 36 3.14 -15.11 -1.58
C PHE A 36 4.39 -15.99 -1.44
N GLY A 37 4.60 -16.66 -0.29
CA GLY A 37 5.78 -17.50 -0.05
C GLY A 37 7.09 -16.76 -0.33
N ASP A 38 7.88 -17.28 -1.26
CA ASP A 38 9.13 -16.64 -1.71
C ASP A 38 8.94 -15.79 -2.98
N ASN A 39 7.74 -15.76 -3.56
CA ASN A 39 7.44 -14.97 -4.74
C ASN A 39 7.12 -13.51 -4.38
N ILE A 40 8.19 -12.72 -4.23
CA ILE A 40 8.09 -11.27 -4.02
C ILE A 40 7.27 -10.60 -5.16
N THR A 41 7.16 -11.21 -6.34
CA THR A 41 6.36 -10.68 -7.43
C THR A 41 4.86 -10.67 -7.11
N ASP A 42 4.35 -11.71 -6.43
CA ASP A 42 2.95 -11.77 -5.98
C ASP A 42 2.65 -10.62 -4.99
N GLU A 43 3.58 -10.34 -4.08
CA GLU A 43 3.47 -9.23 -3.12
C GLU A 43 3.33 -7.88 -3.84
N TRP A 44 4.22 -7.60 -4.80
CA TRP A 44 4.18 -6.34 -5.53
C TRP A 44 3.03 -6.25 -6.53
N LEU A 45 2.53 -7.39 -7.03
CA LEU A 45 1.32 -7.42 -7.85
C LEU A 45 0.10 -6.96 -7.03
N VAL A 46 0.03 -7.33 -5.75
CA VAL A 46 -1.02 -6.82 -4.83
C VAL A 46 -0.92 -5.30 -4.71
N VAL A 47 0.28 -4.74 -4.55
CA VAL A 47 0.49 -3.28 -4.50
C VAL A 47 0.00 -2.62 -5.79
N ALA A 48 0.38 -3.15 -6.95
CA ALA A 48 -0.03 -2.65 -8.26
C ALA A 48 -1.56 -2.64 -8.43
N MET A 49 -2.23 -3.73 -8.02
CA MET A 49 -3.69 -3.82 -8.09
C MET A 49 -4.38 -2.83 -7.16
N VAL A 50 -3.90 -2.67 -5.93
CA VAL A 50 -4.47 -1.71 -4.98
C VAL A 50 -4.28 -0.27 -5.49
N LEU A 51 -3.10 0.06 -6.04
CA LEU A 51 -2.87 1.35 -6.71
C LEU A 51 -3.86 1.57 -7.86
N GLN A 52 -4.04 0.58 -8.74
CA GLN A 52 -4.98 0.68 -9.84
C GLN A 52 -6.43 0.87 -9.35
N LEU A 53 -6.85 0.14 -8.31
CA LEU A 53 -8.17 0.31 -7.69
C LEU A 53 -8.36 1.73 -7.13
N THR A 54 -7.36 2.24 -6.40
CA THR A 54 -7.44 3.60 -5.83
C THR A 54 -7.41 4.70 -6.90
N LYS A 55 -6.81 4.43 -8.07
CA LYS A 55 -6.83 5.31 -9.23
C LYS A 55 -8.22 5.35 -9.89
N GLN A 56 -8.88 4.20 -9.99
CA GLN A 56 -10.22 4.08 -10.57
C GLN A 56 -11.32 4.58 -9.64
N LEU A 57 -11.10 4.50 -8.32
CA LEU A 57 -12.05 4.89 -7.28
C LEU A 57 -11.42 6.03 -6.44
N PRO A 58 -11.62 7.31 -6.79
CA PRO A 58 -10.90 8.45 -6.17
C PRO A 58 -11.05 8.59 -4.65
N ASN A 59 -12.13 8.04 -4.10
CA ASN A 59 -12.45 8.05 -2.67
C ASN A 59 -11.95 6.79 -1.93
N LEU A 60 -11.41 5.80 -2.65
CA LEU A 60 -10.84 4.61 -2.06
C LEU A 60 -9.46 4.92 -1.49
N VAL A 61 -9.26 4.50 -0.24
CA VAL A 61 -7.97 4.49 0.44
C VAL A 61 -7.55 3.04 0.62
N GLY A 62 -6.41 2.69 0.04
CA GLY A 62 -5.78 1.38 0.18
C GLY A 62 -4.70 1.39 1.25
N ARG A 63 -4.48 0.22 1.85
CA ARG A 63 -3.31 -0.10 2.66
C ARG A 63 -2.84 -1.50 2.29
N VAL A 64 -1.53 -1.68 2.20
CA VAL A 64 -0.90 -2.98 1.98
C VAL A 64 0.24 -3.08 2.98
N GLN A 65 0.29 -4.19 3.72
CA GLN A 65 1.27 -4.46 4.76
C GLN A 65 1.64 -5.94 4.68
N ASP A 66 2.88 -6.27 5.00
CA ASP A 66 3.36 -7.64 5.15
C ASP A 66 3.40 -8.05 6.64
N SER A 67 4.08 -9.15 6.95
CA SER A 67 4.25 -9.60 8.35
C SER A 67 5.12 -8.68 9.20
N ASP A 68 5.98 -7.87 8.58
CA ASP A 68 6.94 -6.97 9.25
C ASP A 68 6.40 -5.53 9.34
N GLY A 69 5.33 -5.21 8.61
CA GLY A 69 4.56 -3.98 8.71
C GLY A 69 4.52 -3.20 7.39
N GLU A 70 5.13 -2.02 7.38
CA GLU A 70 5.06 -1.08 6.25
C GLU A 70 6.21 -1.31 5.25
N PHE A 71 6.21 -2.46 4.57
CA PHE A 71 7.28 -2.86 3.64
C PHE A 71 7.50 -1.90 2.46
N LEU A 72 6.48 -1.14 2.04
CA LEU A 72 6.59 -0.12 0.98
C LEU A 72 7.68 0.92 1.29
N LEU A 73 7.97 1.15 2.57
CA LEU A 73 9.00 2.10 3.00
C LEU A 73 10.43 1.58 2.77
N ILE A 74 10.61 0.27 2.55
CA ILE A 74 11.91 -0.34 2.30
C ILE A 74 12.45 0.09 0.93
N GLU A 75 11.62 0.04 -0.11
CA GLU A 75 12.02 0.48 -1.46
C GLU A 75 12.38 1.97 -1.50
N ALA A 76 11.68 2.78 -0.70
CA ALA A 76 11.90 4.21 -0.61
C ALA A 76 12.83 4.61 0.54
N ALA A 77 13.59 3.69 1.15
CA ALA A 77 14.31 3.93 2.41
C ALA A 77 15.25 5.15 2.39
N TYR A 78 15.85 5.47 1.24
CA TYR A 78 16.73 6.63 1.08
C TYR A 78 15.98 7.96 0.87
N ALA A 79 14.69 7.90 0.54
CA ALA A 79 13.86 9.04 0.22
C ALA A 79 12.80 9.36 1.29
N ILE A 80 12.49 8.41 2.19
CA ILE A 80 11.53 8.64 3.28
C ILE A 80 12.09 9.63 4.33
N PRO A 81 11.22 10.37 5.04
CA PRO A 81 11.67 11.23 6.13
C PRO A 81 12.39 10.43 7.22
N LYS A 82 13.54 10.93 7.71
CA LYS A 82 14.38 10.26 8.74
C LYS A 82 13.66 9.84 10.02
N TRP A 83 12.53 10.48 10.33
CA TRP A 83 11.73 10.16 11.51
C TRP A 83 10.84 8.92 11.31
N MET A 84 10.58 8.52 10.06
CA MET A 84 9.66 7.45 9.70
C MET A 84 10.35 6.09 9.86
N LYS A 85 10.18 5.54 11.06
CA LYS A 85 10.64 4.21 11.50
C LYS A 85 9.45 3.27 11.69
N PRO A 86 9.64 1.93 11.73
CA PRO A 86 8.55 0.97 11.92
C PRO A 86 7.58 1.33 13.07
N GLU A 87 8.12 1.76 14.22
CA GLU A 87 7.32 2.07 15.42
C GLU A 87 6.52 3.38 15.32
N THR A 88 6.84 4.19 14.31
CA THR A 88 6.26 5.53 14.07
C THR A 88 5.44 5.60 12.79
N ALA A 89 5.60 4.64 11.88
CA ALA A 89 4.91 4.57 10.59
C ALA A 89 3.47 4.03 10.69
N VAL A 90 3.11 3.44 11.83
CA VAL A 90 1.77 2.88 12.09
C VAL A 90 0.67 3.89 11.75
N ASN A 91 -0.24 3.48 10.87
CA ASN A 91 -1.36 4.29 10.34
C ASN A 91 -0.89 5.60 9.67
N ARG A 92 0.23 5.56 8.94
CA ARG A 92 0.74 6.73 8.20
C ARG A 92 1.01 6.49 6.72
N VAL A 93 1.03 5.24 6.28
CA VAL A 93 1.29 4.87 4.89
C VAL A 93 -0.03 4.43 4.26
N PHE A 94 -0.40 5.09 3.17
CA PHE A 94 -1.66 4.84 2.46
C PHE A 94 -1.47 4.95 0.95
N LEU A 95 -2.33 4.27 0.22
CA LEU A 95 -2.44 4.38 -1.24
C LEU A 95 -3.76 5.08 -1.56
N LYS A 96 -3.74 6.15 -2.35
CA LYS A 96 -4.95 6.89 -2.73
C LYS A 96 -4.75 7.53 -4.09
N GLY A 97 -5.75 7.46 -4.96
CA GLY A 97 -5.67 8.09 -6.29
C GLY A 97 -4.56 7.54 -7.18
N GLY A 98 -4.10 6.31 -6.94
CA GLY A 98 -2.96 5.73 -7.67
C GLY A 98 -1.59 6.23 -7.20
N GLU A 99 -1.52 6.86 -6.04
CA GLU A 99 -0.29 7.44 -5.48
C GLU A 99 -0.07 6.99 -4.03
N ILE A 100 1.20 7.00 -3.58
CA ILE A 100 1.54 6.79 -2.17
C ILE A 100 1.42 8.09 -1.36
N HIS A 101 0.81 7.96 -0.18
CA HIS A 101 0.63 9.05 0.77
C HIS A 101 1.29 8.71 2.11
N LEU A 102 2.06 9.67 2.64
CA LEU A 102 2.75 9.62 3.92
C LEU A 102 2.22 10.71 4.85
N LEU A 103 1.60 10.33 5.97
CA LEU A 103 1.10 11.28 6.95
C LEU A 103 2.27 11.90 7.74
N PRO A 104 2.24 13.22 8.03
CA PRO A 104 3.36 13.94 8.66
C PRO A 104 3.55 13.56 10.14
N LYS A 105 4.77 13.76 10.66
CA LYS A 105 5.10 13.56 12.08
C LYS A 105 4.21 14.41 13.01
N GLU A 106 4.09 13.96 14.25
CA GLU A 106 3.56 14.74 15.38
C GLU A 106 4.20 16.13 15.49
N GLY A 107 3.40 17.13 15.91
CA GLY A 107 3.84 18.51 16.13
C GLY A 107 3.50 19.48 14.99
N GLY A 108 2.94 18.96 13.89
CA GLY A 108 2.31 19.75 12.83
C GLY A 108 0.78 19.73 12.92
N GLN A 109 0.12 19.50 11.78
CA GLN A 109 -1.35 19.47 11.65
C GLN A 109 -1.99 18.15 12.12
N LEU A 110 -1.19 17.13 12.44
CA LEU A 110 -1.62 15.89 13.08
C LEU A 110 -1.02 15.82 14.48
N PRO A 111 -1.77 16.19 15.53
CA PRO A 111 -1.25 16.34 16.89
C PRO A 111 -1.13 15.00 17.64
N LEU A 112 -0.86 13.91 16.92
CA LEU A 112 -0.85 12.56 17.47
C LEU A 112 0.44 11.84 17.09
N LYS A 113 1.21 11.42 18.10
CA LYS A 113 2.37 10.54 17.96
C LYS A 113 2.04 9.25 17.21
N ARG A 114 0.91 8.63 17.57
CA ARG A 114 0.36 7.41 16.99
C ARG A 114 -1.11 7.63 16.67
N PRO A 115 -1.45 8.09 15.46
CA PRO A 115 -2.84 8.36 15.12
C PRO A 115 -3.64 7.06 15.08
N PRO A 116 -4.83 7.01 15.73
CA PRO A 116 -5.80 5.95 15.45
C PRO A 116 -6.15 5.94 13.97
N LEU A 117 -6.47 4.76 13.41
CA LEU A 117 -6.75 4.61 11.97
C LEU A 117 -7.82 5.59 11.48
N ARG A 118 -8.90 5.76 12.25
CA ARG A 118 -9.96 6.74 11.93
C ARG A 118 -9.44 8.17 11.81
N ALA A 119 -8.59 8.61 12.74
CA ALA A 119 -8.00 9.95 12.71
C ALA A 119 -7.05 10.11 11.52
N ALA A 120 -6.27 9.08 11.20
CA ALA A 120 -5.40 9.05 10.03
C ALA A 120 -6.19 9.15 8.72
N LEU A 121 -7.26 8.36 8.57
CA LEU A 121 -8.14 8.40 7.40
C LEU A 121 -8.84 9.76 7.25
N GLN A 122 -9.32 10.33 8.35
CA GLN A 122 -9.92 11.67 8.35
C GLN A 122 -8.89 12.72 7.90
N PHE A 123 -7.66 12.66 8.44
CA PHE A 123 -6.59 13.57 8.05
C PHE A 123 -6.25 13.45 6.56
N LEU A 124 -6.08 12.22 6.07
CA LEU A 124 -5.81 11.92 4.65
C LEU A 124 -6.91 12.44 3.73
N THR A 125 -8.18 12.27 4.13
CA THR A 125 -9.32 12.71 3.32
C THR A 125 -9.41 14.23 3.25
N THR A 126 -9.18 14.93 4.37
CA THR A 126 -9.22 16.40 4.43
C THR A 126 -7.97 17.07 3.85
N ASN A 127 -6.81 16.40 3.91
CA ASN A 127 -5.51 16.98 3.56
C ASN A 127 -4.78 16.18 2.47
N GLY A 128 -5.51 15.55 1.55
CA GLY A 128 -4.95 14.62 0.55
C GLY A 128 -3.71 15.15 -0.17
N ALA A 129 -3.76 16.38 -0.70
CA ALA A 129 -2.62 16.99 -1.38
C ALA A 129 -1.37 17.16 -0.51
N ARG A 130 -1.53 17.36 0.81
CA ARG A 130 -0.42 17.56 1.76
C ARG A 130 0.20 16.26 2.26
N THR A 131 -0.48 15.14 2.01
CA THR A 131 -0.02 13.81 2.39
C THR A 131 0.65 13.09 1.23
N LEU A 132 0.61 13.63 0.01
CA LEU A 132 1.30 13.05 -1.13
C LEU A 132 2.80 12.91 -0.81
N ALA A 133 3.35 11.71 -1.03
CA ALA A 133 4.76 11.47 -0.79
C ALA A 133 5.64 12.32 -1.73
N SER A 134 6.90 12.55 -1.32
CA SER A 134 7.87 13.28 -2.15
C SER A 134 8.05 12.58 -3.50
N ALA A 135 8.46 13.34 -4.51
CA ALA A 135 8.72 12.77 -5.84
C ALA A 135 9.70 11.59 -5.78
N ALA A 136 10.74 11.67 -4.96
CA ALA A 136 11.73 10.61 -4.78
C ALA A 136 11.13 9.31 -4.19
N VAL A 137 10.18 9.42 -3.24
CA VAL A 137 9.49 8.22 -2.71
C VAL A 137 8.60 7.59 -3.78
N ARG A 138 7.86 8.42 -4.53
CA ARG A 138 6.97 7.96 -5.59
C ARG A 138 7.75 7.27 -6.72
N GLU A 139 8.84 7.90 -7.15
CA GLU A 139 9.72 7.36 -8.19
C GLU A 139 10.34 6.02 -7.78
N ALA A 140 10.76 5.85 -6.53
CA ALA A 140 11.27 4.57 -6.04
C ALA A 140 10.22 3.44 -6.16
N LEU A 141 8.96 3.74 -5.81
CA LEU A 141 7.86 2.78 -5.97
C LEU A 141 7.54 2.53 -7.45
N ASP A 142 7.50 3.58 -8.27
CA ASP A 142 7.21 3.45 -9.71
C ASP A 142 8.28 2.60 -10.41
N GLN A 143 9.56 2.78 -10.08
CA GLN A 143 10.66 1.94 -10.59
C GLN A 143 10.46 0.47 -10.21
N ARG A 144 10.02 0.20 -8.97
CA ARG A 144 9.71 -1.16 -8.53
C ARG A 144 8.51 -1.76 -9.27
N LEU A 145 7.49 -0.95 -9.56
CA LEU A 145 6.25 -1.37 -10.20
C LEU A 145 6.32 -1.47 -11.73
N ALA A 146 7.25 -0.76 -12.38
CA ALA A 146 7.37 -0.68 -13.84
C ALA A 146 7.55 -2.05 -14.53
N GLY A 147 8.01 -3.07 -13.81
CA GLY A 147 8.17 -4.43 -14.31
C GLY A 147 6.91 -5.31 -14.25
N LEU A 148 5.78 -4.84 -13.71
CA LEU A 148 4.58 -5.66 -13.49
C LEU A 148 3.47 -5.36 -14.50
N PRO A 149 2.70 -6.36 -14.96
CA PRO A 149 2.85 -7.80 -14.75
C PRO A 149 3.78 -8.49 -15.78
N GLN A 150 4.22 -7.77 -16.82
CA GLN A 150 4.91 -8.37 -17.99
C GLN A 150 6.27 -9.00 -17.64
N GLY A 151 7.03 -8.42 -16.72
CA GLY A 151 8.27 -9.03 -16.20
C GLY A 151 8.03 -10.26 -15.32
N ALA A 152 6.84 -10.35 -14.71
CA ALA A 152 6.45 -11.48 -13.88
C ALA A 152 6.09 -12.72 -14.74
N LEU A 153 5.29 -12.51 -15.80
CA LEU A 153 4.91 -13.57 -16.73
C LEU A 153 6.09 -14.13 -17.54
N THR A 154 7.12 -13.32 -17.81
CA THR A 154 8.29 -13.75 -18.60
C THR A 154 9.32 -14.52 -17.77
N ARG A 155 9.44 -14.25 -16.45
CA ARG A 155 10.46 -14.89 -15.60
C ARG A 155 10.09 -16.31 -15.13
N GLU A 156 8.80 -16.62 -15.00
CA GLU A 156 8.38 -17.98 -14.60
C GLU A 156 8.52 -19.03 -15.71
N LEU A 157 8.74 -18.61 -16.97
CA LEU A 157 8.96 -19.52 -18.10
C LEU A 157 10.43 -19.95 -18.28
N HIS A 158 11.38 -19.37 -17.53
CA HIS A 158 12.80 -19.71 -17.61
C HIS A 158 13.27 -20.71 -16.53
N TYR A 159 12.37 -21.20 -15.69
CA TYR A 159 12.59 -22.28 -14.72
C TYR A 159 11.59 -23.43 -14.94
N ALA A 160 11.51 -23.92 -16.18
CA ALA A 160 10.83 -25.17 -16.53
C ALA A 160 11.79 -26.11 -17.26
#